data_AF-A0A1M5XZM2-F1
#
_entry.id   AF-A0A1M5XZM2-F1
#
_cell.length_a   1.000
_cell.length_b   1.000
_cell.length_c   1.000
_cell.angle_alpha   90.00
_cell.angle_beta   90.00
_cell.angle_gamma   90.00
#
_symmetry.space_group_name_H-M   'P 1'
#
loop_
_entity.id
_entity.type
_entity.pdbx_description
1 polymer ?
#
loop_
_entity_poly.entity_id
_entity_poly.type
_entity_poly.pdbx_seq_one_letter_code
_entity_poly.pdbx_strand_id
1 'polypeptide(L)'
;MNKVILMGRLTRDPDVRYSQGENPLAIARYTLAVDRRFARRDSGDGQQTADFISCKAFGKAGEFAEKYFHKGTKICVTGRIETGSYTNKDGVKVYTTEVVVEDQEFAESKNSSQGDFSQPASSGSAAPVAAADGFMNIPDGIDEELPFN
;
A
#
# COMPACT_ATOMS: atom_id res chain seq x y z
N MET A 1 29.10 -6.01 -3.25
CA MET A 1 27.96 -5.66 -2.38
C MET A 1 26.68 -5.92 -3.16
N ASN A 2 25.74 -6.73 -2.64
CA ASN A 2 24.43 -7.01 -3.26
C ASN A 2 23.36 -6.40 -2.35
N LYS A 3 22.67 -5.35 -2.83
CA LYS A 3 21.65 -4.63 -2.09
C LYS A 3 20.58 -4.15 -3.05
N VAL A 4 19.32 -4.30 -2.67
CA VAL A 4 18.13 -3.95 -3.45
C VAL A 4 17.22 -3.14 -2.56
N ILE A 5 16.69 -2.04 -3.08
CA ILE A 5 15.69 -1.21 -2.42
C ILE A 5 14.58 -0.97 -3.44
N LEU A 6 13.37 -1.38 -3.10
CA LEU A 6 12.19 -1.27 -3.96
C LEU A 6 11.07 -0.61 -3.19
N MET A 7 10.29 0.22 -3.87
CA MET A 7 9.02 0.71 -3.35
C MET A 7 7.95 0.42 -4.40
N GLY A 8 6.86 -0.20 -3.98
CA GLY A 8 5.81 -0.62 -4.90
C GLY A 8 4.57 -1.09 -4.18
N ARG A 9 3.57 -1.51 -4.95
CA ARG A 9 2.31 -2.05 -4.43
C ARG A 9 2.25 -3.56 -4.61
N LEU A 10 1.69 -4.27 -3.63
CA LEU A 10 1.39 -5.68 -3.79
C LEU A 10 0.32 -5.87 -4.87
N THR A 11 0.58 -6.75 -5.83
CA THR A 11 -0.38 -7.07 -6.91
C THR A 11 -1.48 -8.05 -6.48
N ARG A 12 -1.21 -8.78 -5.39
CA ARG A 12 -2.08 -9.79 -4.77
C ARG A 12 -1.67 -9.97 -3.31
N ASP A 13 -2.51 -10.66 -2.54
CA ASP A 13 -2.17 -11.04 -1.16
C ASP A 13 -0.92 -11.95 -1.14
N PRO A 14 -0.10 -11.89 -0.07
CA PRO A 14 1.04 -12.78 0.08
C PRO A 14 0.65 -14.27 0.13
N ASP A 15 1.33 -15.12 -0.65
CA ASP A 15 1.26 -16.59 -0.51
C ASP A 15 2.23 -17.01 0.59
N VAL A 16 1.69 -17.40 1.75
CA VAL A 16 2.47 -17.76 2.93
C VAL A 16 2.41 -19.25 3.16
N ARG A 17 3.58 -19.87 3.27
CA ARG A 17 3.72 -21.30 3.55
C ARG A 17 4.66 -21.51 4.71
N TYR A 18 4.34 -22.48 5.55
CA TYR A 18 5.20 -22.88 6.66
C TYR A 18 6.04 -24.09 6.25
N SER A 19 7.34 -24.04 6.54
CA SER A 19 8.23 -25.19 6.31
C SER A 19 7.88 -26.33 7.26
N GLN A 20 8.10 -27.58 6.82
CA GLN A 20 7.96 -28.76 7.67
C GLN A 20 9.20 -28.90 8.59
N GLY A 21 9.00 -29.12 9.89
CA GLY A 21 10.08 -29.29 10.87
C GLY A 21 9.65 -28.96 12.30
N GLU A 22 10.55 -29.11 13.28
CA GLU A 22 10.29 -28.78 14.69
C GLU A 22 10.06 -27.28 14.93
N ASN A 23 10.70 -26.43 14.12
CA ASN A 23 10.49 -24.97 14.11
C ASN A 23 10.01 -24.53 12.72
N PRO A 24 8.69 -24.42 12.49
CA PRO A 24 8.16 -24.07 11.18
C PRO A 24 8.54 -22.64 10.81
N LEU A 25 9.27 -22.48 9.72
CA LEU A 25 9.65 -21.18 9.18
C LEU A 25 8.56 -20.69 8.23
N ALA A 26 8.00 -19.51 8.50
CA ALA A 26 7.10 -18.86 7.55
C ALA A 26 7.88 -18.39 6.31
N ILE A 27 7.35 -18.69 5.12
CA ILE A 27 7.89 -18.29 3.83
C ILE A 27 6.78 -17.56 3.08
N ALA A 28 6.85 -16.24 3.03
CA ALA A 28 5.92 -15.42 2.29
C ALA A 28 6.48 -15.09 0.90
N ARG A 29 5.66 -15.28 -0.13
CA ARG A 29 5.95 -14.85 -1.50
C ARG A 29 4.91 -13.84 -1.96
N TYR A 30 5.37 -12.70 -2.45
CA TYR A 30 4.51 -11.66 -3.01
C TYR A 30 5.21 -10.97 -4.18
N THR A 31 4.44 -10.25 -4.99
CA THR A 31 4.93 -9.56 -6.18
C THR A 31 4.61 -8.08 -6.08
N LEU A 32 5.66 -7.25 -6.15
CA LEU A 32 5.56 -5.79 -6.12
C LEU A 32 5.49 -5.24 -7.53
N ALA A 33 4.48 -4.41 -7.79
CA ALA A 33 4.45 -3.51 -8.94
C ALA A 33 5.27 -2.26 -8.60
N VAL A 34 6.38 -2.08 -9.29
CA VAL A 34 7.33 -0.97 -9.11
C VAL A 34 7.27 -0.07 -10.34
N ASP A 35 6.84 1.17 -10.16
CA ASP A 35 6.67 2.11 -11.26
C ASP A 35 8.02 2.55 -11.85
N ARG A 36 8.10 2.59 -13.18
CA ARG A 36 9.26 3.09 -13.92
C ARG A 36 9.21 4.61 -14.01
N ARG A 37 10.29 5.27 -13.60
CA ARG A 37 10.41 6.75 -13.57
C ARG A 37 10.13 7.45 -14.92
N PHE A 38 10.35 6.77 -16.05
CA PHE A 38 10.21 7.35 -17.39
C PHE A 38 9.32 6.50 -18.30
N ALA A 39 8.21 5.96 -17.80
CA ALA A 39 7.13 5.53 -18.68
C ALA A 39 6.74 6.74 -19.55
N ARG A 40 7.20 6.74 -20.81
CA ARG A 40 7.28 7.96 -21.62
C ARG A 40 5.88 8.48 -21.89
N ARG A 41 5.74 9.81 -21.91
CA ARG A 41 4.55 10.50 -22.46
C ARG A 41 4.17 10.06 -23.88
N ASP A 42 5.08 9.42 -24.62
CA ASP A 42 4.87 8.91 -25.98
C ASP A 42 4.50 7.42 -26.06
N SER A 43 4.48 6.72 -24.92
CA SER A 43 4.00 5.36 -24.86
C SER A 43 2.47 5.42 -24.88
N GLY A 44 1.86 5.34 -26.07
CA GLY A 44 0.40 5.33 -26.24
C GLY A 44 -0.31 4.34 -25.30
N ASP A 45 -1.64 4.52 -25.14
CA ASP A 45 -2.60 3.98 -24.13
C ASP A 45 -2.56 2.47 -23.75
N GLY A 46 -1.42 1.79 -23.77
CA GLY A 46 -1.31 0.36 -23.49
C GLY A 46 0.08 -0.17 -23.11
N GLN A 47 1.09 0.68 -22.84
CA GLN A 47 2.39 0.17 -22.37
C GLN A 47 2.44 0.01 -20.84
N GLN A 48 3.05 -1.10 -20.39
CA GLN A 48 3.27 -1.38 -18.97
C GLN A 48 4.21 -0.33 -18.35
N THR A 49 3.68 0.41 -17.38
CA THR A 49 4.40 1.47 -16.65
C THR A 49 5.17 0.94 -15.44
N ALA A 50 4.92 -0.31 -15.03
CA ALA A 50 5.49 -0.93 -13.84
C ALA A 50 6.21 -2.25 -14.14
N ASP A 51 7.25 -2.52 -13.37
CA ASP A 51 7.92 -3.81 -13.29
C ASP A 51 7.29 -4.66 -12.17
N PHE A 52 7.17 -5.96 -12.42
CA PHE A 52 6.61 -6.91 -11.45
C PHE A 52 7.74 -7.73 -10.84
N ILE A 53 8.16 -7.36 -9.63
CA ILE A 53 9.30 -7.96 -8.95
C ILE A 53 8.81 -8.95 -7.91
N SER A 54 9.27 -10.20 -8.00
CA SER A 54 8.99 -11.24 -7.02
C SER A 54 9.87 -11.07 -5.78
N CYS A 55 9.23 -11.07 -4.61
CA CYS A 55 9.89 -10.95 -3.31
C CYS A 55 9.62 -12.21 -2.47
N LYS A 56 10.63 -12.63 -1.69
CA LYS A 56 10.55 -13.75 -0.76
C LYS A 56 11.00 -13.30 0.62
N ALA A 57 10.09 -13.37 1.59
CA ALA A 57 10.36 -13.04 2.99
C ALA A 57 10.31 -14.32 3.85
N PHE A 58 11.21 -14.42 4.83
CA PHE A 58 11.38 -15.59 5.68
C PHE A 58 11.15 -15.27 7.16
N GLY A 59 10.74 -16.27 7.93
CA GLY A 59 10.55 -16.20 9.37
C GLY A 59 9.65 -15.03 9.76
N LYS A 60 10.12 -14.17 10.67
CA LYS A 60 9.37 -13.02 11.17
C LYS A 60 8.89 -12.07 10.07
N ALA A 61 9.68 -11.86 9.01
CA ALA A 61 9.25 -11.02 7.89
C ALA A 61 8.13 -11.70 7.08
N GLY A 62 8.15 -13.04 6.99
CA GLY A 62 7.06 -13.82 6.40
C GLY A 62 5.77 -13.71 7.21
N GLU A 63 5.85 -13.91 8.52
CA GLU A 63 4.71 -13.77 9.44
C GLU A 63 4.15 -12.33 9.46
N PHE A 64 5.02 -11.33 9.38
CA PHE A 64 4.61 -9.93 9.30
C PHE A 64 3.84 -9.67 8.01
N ALA A 65 4.34 -10.16 6.87
CA ALA A 65 3.64 -10.03 5.60
C ALA A 65 2.26 -10.72 5.64
N GLU A 66 2.15 -11.90 6.24
CA GLU A 66 0.88 -12.61 6.41
C GLU A 66 -0.16 -11.78 7.17
N LYS A 67 0.25 -11.16 8.28
CA LYS A 67 -0.65 -10.45 9.19
C LYS A 67 -1.09 -9.09 8.68
N TYR A 68 -0.26 -8.43 7.88
CA TYR A 68 -0.38 -6.99 7.65
C TYR A 68 -0.40 -6.58 6.19
N PHE A 69 0.04 -7.42 5.26
CA PHE A 69 0.06 -7.07 3.85
C PHE A 69 -1.11 -7.69 3.10
N HIS A 70 -1.75 -6.85 2.29
CA HIS A 70 -2.83 -7.25 1.40
C HIS A 70 -2.57 -6.73 0.00
N LYS A 71 -3.34 -7.23 -0.96
CA LYS A 71 -3.38 -6.69 -2.32
C LYS A 71 -3.55 -5.17 -2.26
N GLY A 72 -2.72 -4.47 -3.00
CA GLY A 72 -2.75 -3.02 -3.11
C GLY A 72 -1.86 -2.31 -2.10
N THR A 73 -1.50 -2.90 -0.95
CA THR A 73 -0.66 -2.25 0.07
C THR A 73 0.65 -1.77 -0.54
N LYS A 74 0.97 -0.48 -0.35
CA LYS A 74 2.27 0.09 -0.76
C LYS A 74 3.31 -0.16 0.33
N ILE A 75 4.42 -0.79 -0.05
CA ILE A 75 5.52 -1.10 0.86
C ILE A 75 6.86 -0.67 0.28
N CYS A 76 7.81 -0.40 1.17
CA CYS A 76 9.23 -0.30 0.88
C CYS A 76 9.89 -1.60 1.32
N VAL A 77 10.74 -2.19 0.47
CA VAL A 77 11.45 -3.44 0.74
C VAL A 77 12.93 -3.22 0.51
N THR A 78 13.72 -3.69 1.47
CA THR A 78 15.17 -3.77 1.36
C THR A 78 15.61 -5.23 1.41
N GLY A 79 16.57 -5.61 0.57
CA GLY A 79 17.06 -6.97 0.52
C GLY A 79 18.20 -7.16 -0.47
N ARG A 80 18.22 -8.35 -1.09
CA ARG A 80 19.23 -8.75 -2.08
C ARG A 80 18.58 -9.52 -3.22
N ILE A 81 19.15 -9.43 -4.42
CA ILE A 81 18.73 -10.29 -5.55
C ILE A 81 19.32 -11.69 -5.36
N GLU A 82 18.50 -12.70 -5.58
CA GLU A 82 18.89 -14.10 -5.67
C GLU A 82 18.33 -14.69 -6.96
N THR A 83 19.20 -15.34 -7.73
CA THR A 83 18.80 -16.09 -8.93
C THR A 83 18.77 -17.57 -8.62
N GLY A 84 17.66 -18.23 -8.96
CA GLY A 84 17.49 -19.66 -8.77
C GLY A 84 17.10 -20.35 -10.08
N SER A 85 16.86 -21.65 -9.99
CA SER A 85 16.22 -22.39 -11.08
C SER A 85 15.45 -23.59 -10.54
N TYR A 86 14.36 -23.94 -11.20
CA TYR A 86 13.63 -25.17 -10.94
C TYR A 86 13.24 -25.84 -12.26
N THR A 87 13.05 -27.16 -12.24
CA THR A 87 12.56 -27.90 -13.40
C THR A 87 11.03 -27.90 -13.35
N ASN A 88 10.38 -27.45 -14.42
CA ASN A 88 8.92 -27.50 -14.53
C ASN A 88 8.45 -28.95 -14.80
N LYS A 89 7.13 -29.17 -14.84
CA LYS A 89 6.55 -30.50 -15.09
C LYS A 89 6.92 -31.10 -16.45
N ASP A 90 7.27 -30.25 -17.40
CA ASP A 90 7.66 -30.64 -18.77
C ASP A 90 9.16 -30.94 -18.91
N GLY A 91 9.92 -30.91 -17.81
CA GLY A 91 11.36 -31.17 -17.80
C GLY A 91 12.22 -29.97 -18.20
N VAL A 92 11.63 -28.79 -18.40
CA VAL A 92 12.34 -27.57 -18.79
C VAL A 92 12.86 -26.84 -17.54
N LYS A 93 14.14 -26.46 -17.56
CA LYS A 93 14.76 -25.65 -16.52
C LYS A 93 14.31 -24.19 -16.63
N VAL A 94 13.57 -23.71 -15.63
CA VAL A 94 13.11 -22.32 -15.51
C VAL A 94 14.02 -21.58 -14.55
N TYR A 95 14.57 -20.46 -14.99
CA TYR A 95 15.36 -19.57 -14.16
C TYR A 95 14.45 -18.56 -13.46
N THR A 96 14.70 -18.31 -12.18
CA THR A 96 13.98 -17.32 -11.39
C THR A 96 14.92 -16.24 -10.90
N THR A 97 14.43 -15.01 -10.84
CA THR A 97 15.11 -13.91 -10.16
C THR A 97 14.15 -13.39 -9.10
N GLU A 98 14.55 -13.45 -7.85
CA GLU A 98 13.74 -13.05 -6.70
C GLU A 98 14.53 -12.10 -5.82
N VAL A 99 13.82 -11.23 -5.11
CA VAL A 99 14.39 -10.40 -4.05
C VAL A 99 14.17 -11.09 -2.72
N VAL A 100 15.25 -11.51 -2.06
CA VAL A 100 15.18 -12.00 -0.69
C VAL A 100 15.14 -10.81 0.26
N VAL A 101 14.04 -10.70 1.00
CA VAL A 101 13.72 -9.57 1.85
C VAL A 101 14.49 -9.66 3.16
N GLU A 102 15.15 -8.55 3.50
CA GLU A 102 15.84 -8.35 4.79
C GLU A 102 15.01 -7.47 5.71
N ASP A 103 14.39 -6.43 5.14
CA ASP A 103 13.55 -5.49 5.86
C ASP A 103 12.40 -4.99 4.97
N GLN A 104 11.27 -4.67 5.59
CA GLN A 104 10.06 -4.25 4.89
C GLN A 104 9.20 -3.33 5.76
N GLU A 105 8.76 -2.22 5.18
CA GLU A 105 8.02 -1.17 5.87
C GLU A 105 6.84 -0.68 5.04
N PHE A 106 5.82 -0.16 5.70
CA PHE A 106 4.72 0.51 5.01
C PHE A 106 5.18 1.81 4.37
N ALA A 107 4.76 2.03 3.13
CA ALA A 107 5.03 3.25 2.37
C ALA A 107 3.76 4.10 2.16
N GLU A 108 2.75 3.89 2.98
CA GLU A 108 1.46 4.60 2.95
C GLU A 108 1.30 5.49 4.18
N SER A 109 0.69 6.65 3.99
CA SER A 109 0.25 7.49 5.12
C SER A 109 -0.92 6.79 5.81
N LYS A 110 -0.89 6.72 7.15
CA LYS A 110 -1.98 6.17 7.98
C LYS A 110 -3.36 6.78 7.68
N ASN A 111 -3.42 7.95 7.05
CA ASN A 111 -4.66 8.62 6.67
C ASN A 111 -5.31 8.08 5.38
N SER A 112 -4.59 7.26 4.60
CA SER A 112 -5.07 6.73 3.31
C SER A 112 -5.85 5.42 3.42
N SER A 113 -5.80 4.74 4.57
CA SER A 113 -6.55 3.50 4.84
C SER A 113 -8.01 3.76 5.29
N GLN A 114 -8.47 5.02 5.30
CA GLN A 114 -9.79 5.42 5.80
C GLN A 114 -10.63 6.07 4.68
N GLY A 115 -10.62 5.48 3.49
CA GLY A 115 -11.20 6.08 2.29
C GLY A 115 -12.09 5.17 1.42
N ASP A 116 -12.58 4.03 1.92
CA ASP A 116 -13.43 3.13 1.12
C ASP A 116 -14.58 2.46 1.89
N PHE A 117 -15.02 3.04 3.02
CA PHE A 117 -16.32 2.71 3.60
C PHE A 117 -17.35 3.74 3.13
N SER A 118 -17.77 3.62 1.87
CA SER A 118 -18.97 4.28 1.37
C SER A 118 -20.19 3.64 2.04
N GLN A 119 -20.56 4.16 3.21
CA GLN A 119 -21.85 3.86 3.83
C GLN A 119 -22.94 4.59 3.01
N PRO A 120 -23.99 3.91 2.52
CA PRO A 120 -25.03 4.55 1.73
C PRO A 120 -25.79 5.55 2.60
N ALA A 121 -25.77 6.82 2.22
CA ALA A 121 -26.64 7.83 2.81
C ALA A 121 -28.09 7.50 2.40
N SER A 122 -28.88 6.99 3.34
CA SER A 122 -30.31 6.76 3.16
C SER A 122 -31.04 8.11 3.07
N SER A 123 -31.56 8.40 1.89
CA SER A 123 -32.52 9.47 1.62
C SER A 123 -33.88 9.15 2.23
N GLY A 124 -34.31 9.92 3.24
CA GLY A 124 -35.66 9.93 3.78
C GLY A 124 -36.02 11.32 4.31
N SER A 125 -36.96 11.98 3.63
CA SER A 125 -37.41 13.36 3.87
C SER A 125 -38.48 13.46 4.97
N ALA A 126 -38.42 14.49 5.83
CA ALA A 126 -39.51 15.41 6.19
C ALA A 126 -39.13 16.32 7.40
N ALA A 127 -39.44 17.61 7.31
CA ALA A 127 -39.02 18.74 8.17
C ALA A 127 -40.03 19.04 9.32
N PRO A 128 -40.03 20.23 10.01
CA PRO A 128 -38.94 21.11 10.47
C PRO A 128 -39.01 21.36 12.01
N VAL A 129 -37.92 21.73 12.68
CA VAL A 129 -38.00 22.40 13.99
C VAL A 129 -37.04 23.57 14.07
N ALA A 130 -37.59 24.67 14.55
CA ALA A 130 -36.99 25.98 14.66
C ALA A 130 -35.92 26.05 15.76
N ALA A 131 -35.17 27.16 15.69
CA ALA A 131 -34.42 27.85 16.72
C ALA A 131 -32.91 27.60 16.79
N ALA A 132 -32.22 28.74 16.63
CA ALA A 132 -30.92 29.14 17.18
C ALA A 132 -29.68 28.82 16.35
N ASP A 133 -29.54 29.53 15.24
CA ASP A 133 -28.26 29.85 14.62
C ASP A 133 -27.35 30.59 15.63
N GLY A 134 -26.35 29.87 16.13
CA GLY A 134 -25.23 30.40 16.90
C GLY A 134 -24.23 31.14 16.02
N PHE A 135 -24.64 32.26 15.44
CA PHE A 135 -23.75 33.30 14.93
C PHE A 135 -24.38 34.65 15.29
N MET A 136 -23.80 35.36 16.25
CA MET A 136 -24.20 36.72 16.59
C MET A 136 -23.95 37.63 15.38
N ASN A 137 -25.02 38.04 14.71
CA ASN A 137 -25.00 39.18 13.80
C ASN A 137 -24.72 40.42 14.66
N ILE A 138 -23.52 40.97 14.52
CA ILE A 138 -23.17 42.28 15.08
C ILE A 138 -24.02 43.31 14.30
N PRO A 139 -24.84 44.15 14.97
CA PRO A 139 -25.54 45.23 14.28
C PRO A 139 -24.53 46.25 13.74
N ASP A 140 -24.64 46.63 12.46
CA ASP A 140 -23.86 47.71 11.87
C ASP A 140 -24.20 49.03 12.57
N GLY A 141 -23.29 49.51 13.43
CA GLY A 141 -23.46 50.76 14.18
C GLY A 141 -22.60 50.95 15.43
N ILE A 142 -21.57 50.13 15.66
CA ILE A 142 -20.71 50.19 16.86
C ILE A 142 -19.23 50.51 16.55
N ASP A 143 -18.98 51.22 15.45
CA ASP A 143 -17.62 51.63 15.05
C ASP A 143 -17.13 52.95 15.68
N GLU A 144 -17.89 53.62 16.57
CA GLU A 144 -17.55 54.99 17.02
C GLU A 144 -17.08 55.17 18.47
N GLU A 145 -16.85 54.14 19.28
CA GLU A 145 -16.27 54.35 20.62
C GLU A 145 -15.39 53.18 21.10
N LEU A 146 -14.13 53.15 20.65
CA LEU A 146 -13.08 52.35 21.29
C LEU A 146 -12.18 53.26 22.15
N PRO A 147 -11.95 52.93 23.44
CA PRO A 147 -11.31 53.82 24.41
C PRO A 147 -9.78 53.67 24.40
N PHE A 148 -9.17 53.76 23.23
CA PHE A 148 -7.71 53.85 23.12
C PHE A 148 -7.33 55.14 22.42
N ASN A 149 -7.42 56.22 23.19
CA ASN A 149 -6.54 57.36 23.04
C ASN A 149 -5.66 57.46 24.28
#